data_AF-A0A3N0EZR0-F1
#
_entry.id   AF-A0A3N0EZR0-F1
#
_cell.length_a   1.000
_cell.length_b   1.000
_cell.length_c   1.000
_cell.angle_alpha   90.00
_cell.angle_beta   90.00
_cell.angle_gamma   90.00
#
_symmetry.space_group_name_H-M   'P 1'
#
loop_
_entity.id
_entity.type
_entity.pdbx_description
1 polymer ?
#
loop_
_entity_poly.entity_id
_entity_poly.type
_entity_poly.pdbx_seq_one_letter_code
_entity_poly.pdbx_strand_id
1 'polypeptide(L)'
;MNVKEILQTGFRYPFPCFKNPYADALQYITDTEWIDGTYLYLYEDRETVRKKYKKTRTAHIASHWFPTASHERFRPVCLLMLWTLYNDDMYEEITPAELPDIRDRSLAVLRGETEGATAAIPLGPLLASLREELLRYISPASYGRFVAMIERYFNGLEKELTYKAEHRYPGIDECLAIREDSLCLYPFLQLTEIDTGIALPDEIHEHPSLKRLQALASRMMLLYNDVQSLIKDQLTGGVYYNLVKVIEYQKGVSFEAACAEDIRMHNEDLKEFLMLQRNLPDFGEWHSAVVNWVHYMSITLSGWKAVSFNMARYNTATGFPSVETIKQGAPT
;
A
#
# COMPACT_ATOMS: atom_id res chain seq x y z
N MET A 1 -2.18 -25.19 10.87
CA MET A 1 -1.78 -23.98 11.64
C MET A 1 -2.81 -22.87 11.41
N ASN A 2 -3.14 -22.06 12.42
CA ASN A 2 -4.13 -20.98 12.29
C ASN A 2 -3.43 -19.66 11.90
N VAL A 3 -3.60 -19.18 10.66
CA VAL A 3 -3.00 -17.91 10.17
C VAL A 3 -3.28 -16.74 11.12
N LYS A 4 -4.49 -16.66 11.69
CA LYS A 4 -4.87 -15.60 12.63
C LYS A 4 -4.03 -15.64 13.91
N GLU A 5 -3.70 -16.84 14.40
CA GLU A 5 -2.85 -17.03 15.57
C GLU A 5 -1.40 -16.62 15.29
N ILE A 6 -0.88 -16.95 14.10
CA ILE A 6 0.44 -16.51 13.63
C ILE A 6 0.52 -14.97 13.61
N LEU A 7 -0.44 -14.32 12.94
CA LEU A 7 -0.50 -12.86 12.83
C LEU A 7 -0.61 -12.17 14.20
N GLN A 8 -1.36 -12.78 15.13
CA GLN A 8 -1.56 -12.23 16.46
C GLN A 8 -0.30 -12.31 17.34
N THR A 9 0.41 -13.45 17.28
CA THR A 9 1.48 -13.76 18.23
C THR A 9 2.89 -13.51 17.70
N GLY A 10 3.10 -13.70 16.40
CA GLY A 10 4.39 -13.60 15.72
C GLY A 10 4.82 -12.17 15.36
N PHE A 11 3.86 -11.29 15.08
CA PHE A 11 4.13 -9.91 14.66
C PHE A 11 3.79 -8.91 15.77
N ARG A 12 4.79 -8.51 16.55
CA ARG A 12 4.62 -7.60 17.69
C ARG A 12 5.32 -6.28 17.44
N TYR A 13 4.57 -5.20 17.49
CA TYR A 13 5.09 -3.83 17.40
C TYR A 13 5.03 -3.17 18.77
N PRO A 14 6.10 -2.46 19.22
CA PRO A 14 6.10 -1.68 20.45
C PRO A 14 5.53 -0.26 20.26
N PHE A 15 4.87 0.00 19.13
CA PHE A 15 4.39 1.32 18.75
C PHE A 15 2.92 1.51 19.14
N PRO A 16 2.51 2.73 19.50
CA PRO A 16 1.10 3.03 19.74
C PRO A 16 0.31 2.98 18.44
N CYS A 17 -0.96 2.58 18.53
CA CYS A 17 -1.90 2.66 17.43
C CYS A 17 -2.89 3.79 17.68
N PHE A 18 -3.04 4.66 16.69
CA PHE A 18 -3.98 5.77 16.70
C PHE A 18 -4.98 5.63 15.55
N LYS A 19 -6.07 6.39 15.62
CA LYS A 19 -7.09 6.46 14.57
C LYS A 19 -7.50 7.91 14.38
N ASN A 20 -7.50 8.39 13.14
CA ASN A 20 -7.94 9.74 12.81
C ASN A 20 -9.41 9.96 13.24
N PRO A 21 -9.73 11.04 13.96
CA PRO A 21 -11.09 11.31 14.42
C PRO A 21 -12.10 11.55 13.29
N TYR A 22 -11.63 11.89 12.08
CA TYR A 22 -12.47 12.16 10.90
C TYR A 22 -12.74 10.92 10.03
N ALA A 23 -12.31 9.73 10.46
CA ALA A 23 -12.47 8.49 9.70
C ALA A 23 -13.92 8.24 9.25
N ASP A 24 -14.88 8.40 10.15
CA ASP A 24 -16.29 8.09 9.87
C ASP A 24 -16.90 9.11 8.90
N ALA A 25 -16.55 10.40 9.03
CA ALA A 25 -17.01 11.47 8.14
C ALA A 25 -16.47 11.29 6.72
N LEU A 26 -15.16 11.00 6.58
CA LEU A 26 -14.55 10.76 5.28
C LEU A 26 -14.93 9.40 4.68
N GLN A 27 -15.28 8.41 5.51
CA GLN A 27 -15.87 7.16 5.01
C GLN A 27 -17.26 7.42 4.43
N TYR A 28 -18.07 8.24 5.07
CA TYR A 28 -19.38 8.61 4.54
C TYR A 28 -19.23 9.27 3.15
N ILE A 29 -18.33 10.24 3.01
CA ILE A 29 -17.98 10.87 1.73
C ILE A 29 -17.49 9.84 0.70
N THR A 30 -16.59 8.95 1.12
CA THR A 30 -16.07 7.87 0.26
C THR A 30 -17.21 7.02 -0.29
N ASP A 31 -18.18 6.69 0.55
CA ASP A 31 -19.31 5.84 0.18
C ASP A 31 -20.31 6.57 -0.71
N THR A 32 -20.68 7.82 -0.39
CA THR A 32 -21.81 8.53 -1.01
C THR A 32 -21.42 9.47 -2.14
N GLU A 33 -20.31 10.19 -2.02
CA GLU A 33 -19.86 11.15 -3.04
C GLU A 33 -18.94 10.47 -4.05
N TRP A 34 -18.05 9.59 -3.60
CA TRP A 34 -17.04 8.98 -4.46
C TRP A 34 -17.53 7.68 -5.10
N ILE A 35 -17.82 6.64 -4.30
CA ILE A 35 -18.22 5.33 -4.82
C ILE A 35 -19.61 5.39 -5.48
N ASP A 36 -20.58 6.07 -4.85
CA ASP A 36 -21.95 6.19 -5.36
C ASP A 36 -22.15 7.37 -6.32
N GLY A 37 -21.14 8.22 -6.49
CA GLY A 37 -21.22 9.45 -7.27
C GLY A 37 -20.11 9.54 -8.32
N THR A 38 -19.07 10.35 -8.05
CA THR A 38 -18.03 10.73 -9.01
C THR A 38 -17.37 9.55 -9.71
N TYR A 39 -17.19 8.43 -9.00
CA TYR A 39 -16.54 7.22 -9.53
C TYR A 39 -17.50 6.04 -9.67
N LEU A 40 -18.81 6.28 -9.74
CA LEU A 40 -19.81 5.22 -9.92
C LEU A 40 -19.52 4.38 -11.18
N TYR A 41 -19.01 5.01 -12.24
CA TYR A 41 -18.62 4.36 -13.50
C TYR A 41 -17.62 3.21 -13.33
N LEU A 42 -16.80 3.22 -12.26
CA LEU A 42 -15.91 2.10 -11.93
C LEU A 42 -16.67 0.83 -11.52
N TYR A 43 -17.96 0.97 -11.19
CA TYR A 43 -18.81 -0.06 -10.60
C TYR A 43 -20.17 -0.22 -11.28
N GLU A 44 -20.48 0.52 -12.35
CA GLU A 44 -21.84 0.62 -12.94
C GLU A 44 -22.47 -0.74 -13.22
N ASP A 45 -21.70 -1.69 -13.76
CA ASP A 45 -22.17 -3.05 -14.04
C ASP A 45 -21.87 -4.07 -12.93
N ARG A 46 -21.42 -3.60 -11.75
CA ARG A 46 -20.80 -4.43 -10.71
C ARG A 46 -21.27 -4.05 -9.29
N GLU A 47 -22.57 -4.08 -9.06
CA GLU A 47 -23.19 -3.74 -7.76
C GLU A 47 -22.61 -4.56 -6.58
N THR A 48 -22.23 -5.82 -6.79
CA THR A 48 -21.57 -6.64 -5.77
C THR A 48 -20.18 -6.12 -5.40
N VAL A 49 -19.40 -5.70 -6.41
CA VAL A 49 -18.08 -5.08 -6.26
C VAL A 49 -18.21 -3.73 -5.57
N ARG A 50 -19.18 -2.90 -5.98
CA ARG A 50 -19.49 -1.62 -5.33
C ARG A 50 -19.74 -1.77 -3.84
N LYS A 51 -20.68 -2.66 -3.45
CA LYS A 51 -20.98 -2.97 -2.05
C LYS A 51 -19.76 -3.43 -1.27
N LYS A 52 -18.85 -4.13 -1.95
CA LYS A 52 -17.62 -4.62 -1.35
C LYS A 52 -16.65 -3.51 -1.01
N TYR A 53 -16.40 -2.56 -1.92
CA TYR A 53 -15.53 -1.42 -1.64
C TYR A 53 -16.05 -0.56 -0.48
N LYS A 54 -17.37 -0.34 -0.40
CA LYS A 54 -17.98 0.33 0.77
C LYS A 54 -17.74 -0.43 2.08
N LYS A 55 -17.81 -1.76 2.05
CA LYS A 55 -17.50 -2.63 3.21
C LYS A 55 -16.01 -2.66 3.57
N THR A 56 -15.11 -2.45 2.60
CA THR A 56 -13.66 -2.39 2.85
C THR A 56 -13.28 -1.22 3.74
N ARG A 57 -14.06 -0.13 3.71
CA ARG A 57 -13.89 1.06 4.55
C ARG A 57 -12.50 1.68 4.42
N THR A 58 -12.13 2.08 3.21
CA THR A 58 -10.79 2.61 2.88
C THR A 58 -10.38 3.82 3.71
N ALA A 59 -11.31 4.73 4.07
CA ALA A 59 -11.00 5.85 4.94
C ALA A 59 -10.66 5.40 6.37
N HIS A 60 -11.27 4.32 6.87
CA HIS A 60 -10.87 3.72 8.15
C HIS A 60 -9.45 3.14 8.10
N ILE A 61 -9.07 2.50 6.99
CA ILE A 61 -7.69 1.99 6.81
C ILE A 61 -6.70 3.16 6.85
N ALA A 62 -6.93 4.17 6.00
CA ALA A 62 -6.09 5.35 5.94
C ALA A 62 -6.00 6.09 7.28
N SER A 63 -7.05 6.05 8.10
CA SER A 63 -7.11 6.75 9.40
C SER A 63 -6.10 6.23 10.43
N HIS A 64 -5.64 4.99 10.26
CA HIS A 64 -4.62 4.41 11.12
C HIS A 64 -3.19 4.73 10.66
N TRP A 65 -3.04 5.23 9.44
CA TRP A 65 -1.77 5.64 8.86
C TRP A 65 -1.56 7.15 9.00
N PHE A 66 -2.67 7.91 8.98
CA PHE A 66 -2.67 9.38 9.10
C PHE A 66 -3.53 9.85 10.27
N PRO A 67 -3.14 9.55 11.51
CA PRO A 67 -4.03 9.70 12.67
C PRO A 67 -4.26 11.13 13.14
N THR A 68 -3.44 12.09 12.69
CA THR A 68 -3.46 13.48 13.21
C THR A 68 -3.77 14.52 12.14
N ALA A 69 -3.76 14.14 10.86
CA ALA A 69 -4.11 15.01 9.76
C ALA A 69 -5.50 15.64 9.96
N SER A 70 -5.62 16.93 9.62
CA SER A 70 -6.92 17.62 9.63
C SER A 70 -7.88 16.97 8.64
N HIS A 71 -9.17 17.23 8.78
CA HIS A 71 -10.20 16.69 7.87
C HIS A 71 -9.86 16.95 6.39
N GLU A 72 -9.44 18.17 6.07
CA GLU A 72 -9.12 18.60 4.71
C GLU A 72 -7.85 17.93 4.17
N ARG A 73 -6.82 17.81 5.03
CA ARG A 73 -5.54 17.19 4.69
C ARG A 73 -5.62 15.67 4.59
N PHE A 74 -6.53 15.06 5.34
CA PHE A 74 -6.74 13.61 5.34
C PHE A 74 -7.55 13.14 4.11
N ARG A 75 -8.42 13.98 3.55
CA ARG A 75 -9.23 13.68 2.35
C ARG A 75 -8.42 13.10 1.17
N PRO A 76 -7.32 13.72 0.68
CA PRO A 76 -6.54 13.15 -0.42
C PRO A 76 -5.93 11.78 -0.09
N VAL A 77 -5.58 11.52 1.17
CA VAL A 77 -5.06 10.21 1.60
C VAL A 77 -6.14 9.14 1.50
N CYS A 78 -7.38 9.44 1.89
CA CYS A 78 -8.52 8.53 1.71
C CYS A 78 -8.74 8.20 0.22
N LEU A 79 -8.58 9.19 -0.65
CA LEU A 79 -8.69 9.00 -2.10
C LEU A 79 -7.55 8.12 -2.65
N LEU A 80 -6.31 8.33 -2.18
CA LEU A 80 -5.17 7.46 -2.52
C LEU A 80 -5.38 6.02 -2.02
N MET A 81 -5.94 5.82 -0.82
CA MET A 81 -6.24 4.48 -0.30
C MET A 81 -7.35 3.79 -1.12
N LEU A 82 -8.37 4.53 -1.55
CA LEU A 82 -9.39 4.02 -2.48
C LEU A 82 -8.77 3.62 -3.81
N TRP A 83 -7.92 4.49 -4.39
CA TRP A 83 -7.16 4.19 -5.60
C TRP A 83 -6.33 2.91 -5.41
N THR A 84 -5.52 2.83 -4.36
CA THR A 84 -4.59 1.72 -4.12
C THR A 84 -5.31 0.37 -4.10
N LEU A 85 -6.42 0.25 -3.36
CA LEU A 85 -7.15 -1.01 -3.27
C LEU A 85 -7.94 -1.35 -4.53
N TYR A 86 -8.42 -0.34 -5.27
CA TYR A 86 -9.05 -0.59 -6.56
C TYR A 86 -8.04 -1.05 -7.60
N ASN A 87 -6.88 -0.39 -7.60
CA ASN A 87 -5.77 -0.66 -8.48
C ASN A 87 -5.19 -2.07 -8.26
N ASP A 88 -4.95 -2.46 -6.99
CA ASP A 88 -4.55 -3.82 -6.60
C ASP A 88 -5.51 -4.89 -7.16
N ASP A 89 -6.82 -4.68 -7.03
CA ASP A 89 -7.81 -5.63 -7.54
C ASP A 89 -7.88 -5.64 -9.09
N MET A 90 -7.65 -4.50 -9.75
CA MET A 90 -7.58 -4.44 -11.22
C MET A 90 -6.37 -5.20 -11.76
N TYR A 91 -5.21 -5.10 -11.10
CA TYR A 91 -3.99 -5.70 -11.61
C TYR A 91 -3.97 -7.22 -11.55
N GLU A 92 -4.82 -7.83 -10.74
CA GLU A 92 -5.00 -9.28 -10.76
C GLU A 92 -5.47 -9.79 -12.14
N GLU A 93 -6.08 -8.93 -12.97
CA GLU A 93 -6.68 -9.26 -14.26
C GLU A 93 -5.89 -8.85 -15.49
N ILE A 94 -4.88 -7.98 -15.34
CA ILE A 94 -4.14 -7.47 -16.50
C ILE A 94 -2.99 -8.41 -16.88
N THR A 95 -2.59 -8.35 -18.13
CA THR A 95 -1.40 -9.03 -18.63
C THR A 95 -0.15 -8.17 -18.39
N PRO A 96 1.05 -8.79 -18.30
CA PRO A 96 2.31 -8.04 -18.24
C PRO A 96 2.49 -7.04 -19.39
N ALA A 97 1.87 -7.29 -20.55
CA ALA A 97 1.96 -6.43 -21.73
C ALA A 97 1.12 -5.14 -21.63
N GLU A 98 0.07 -5.13 -20.82
CA GLU A 98 -0.82 -3.97 -20.63
C GLU A 98 -0.28 -2.98 -19.58
N LEU A 99 0.48 -3.48 -18.59
CA LEU A 99 0.93 -2.66 -17.46
C LEU A 99 1.77 -1.44 -17.87
N PRO A 100 2.71 -1.50 -18.83
CA PRO A 100 3.48 -0.32 -19.22
C PRO A 100 2.62 0.85 -19.71
N ASP A 101 1.59 0.60 -20.52
CA ASP A 101 0.67 1.64 -21.00
C ASP A 101 -0.16 2.22 -19.85
N ILE A 102 -0.64 1.36 -18.92
CA ILE A 102 -1.36 1.81 -17.72
C ILE A 102 -0.46 2.66 -16.82
N ARG A 103 0.79 2.25 -16.60
CA ARG A 103 1.80 3.00 -15.83
C ARG A 103 2.01 4.37 -16.46
N ASP A 104 2.37 4.41 -17.73
CA ASP A 104 2.79 5.64 -18.39
C ASP A 104 1.63 6.66 -18.43
N ARG A 105 0.39 6.20 -18.68
CA ARG A 105 -0.81 7.04 -18.62
C ARG A 105 -1.15 7.51 -17.21
N SER A 106 -1.00 6.64 -16.20
CA SER A 106 -1.21 7.01 -14.80
C SER A 106 -0.22 8.09 -14.36
N LEU A 107 1.05 7.94 -14.74
CA LEU A 107 2.10 8.91 -14.46
C LEU A 107 1.88 10.22 -15.23
N ALA A 108 1.45 10.17 -16.49
CA ALA A 108 1.12 11.36 -17.28
C ALA A 108 0.00 12.18 -16.62
N VAL A 109 -1.05 11.53 -16.10
CA VAL A 109 -2.11 12.21 -15.35
C VAL A 109 -1.58 12.86 -14.07
N LEU A 110 -0.79 12.13 -13.28
CA LEU A 110 -0.19 12.65 -12.04
C LEU A 110 0.78 13.81 -12.32
N ARG A 111 1.56 13.75 -13.40
CA ARG A 111 2.45 14.85 -13.83
C ARG A 111 1.66 16.04 -14.39
N GLY A 112 0.38 15.84 -14.76
CA GLY A 112 -0.46 16.86 -15.39
C GLY A 112 -0.19 17.03 -16.88
N GLU A 113 0.42 16.02 -17.50
CA GLU A 113 0.73 15.97 -18.94
C GLU A 113 -0.49 15.52 -19.77
N THR A 114 -1.50 14.93 -19.12
CA THR A 114 -2.75 14.50 -19.74
C THR A 114 -3.90 14.64 -18.75
N GLU A 115 -5.10 14.95 -19.25
CA GLU A 115 -6.31 15.04 -18.41
C GLU A 115 -6.80 13.64 -18.02
N GLY A 116 -7.36 13.51 -16.82
CA GLY A 116 -7.85 12.23 -16.33
C GLY A 116 -8.91 11.58 -17.25
N ALA A 117 -9.78 12.39 -17.86
CA ALA A 117 -10.83 11.91 -18.76
C ALA A 117 -10.31 11.39 -20.11
N THR A 118 -9.20 11.95 -20.60
CA THR A 118 -8.61 11.59 -21.90
C THR A 118 -7.47 10.57 -21.78
N ALA A 119 -7.03 10.25 -20.57
CA ALA A 119 -5.98 9.27 -20.31
C ALA A 119 -6.35 7.85 -20.76
N ALA A 120 -7.63 7.58 -21.01
CA ALA A 120 -8.13 6.28 -21.48
C ALA A 120 -7.65 5.10 -20.60
N ILE A 121 -7.60 5.34 -19.29
CA ILE A 121 -7.47 4.33 -18.23
C ILE A 121 -8.59 4.56 -17.20
N PRO A 122 -9.21 3.50 -16.63
CA PRO A 122 -10.37 3.66 -15.74
C PRO A 122 -10.12 4.60 -14.54
N LEU A 123 -8.92 4.56 -13.98
CA LEU A 123 -8.52 5.35 -12.81
C LEU A 123 -8.03 6.77 -13.14
N GLY A 124 -8.01 7.17 -14.42
CA GLY A 124 -7.53 8.49 -14.85
C GLY A 124 -8.23 9.66 -14.14
N PRO A 125 -9.58 9.74 -14.12
CA PRO A 125 -10.28 10.82 -13.41
C PRO A 125 -10.02 10.85 -11.89
N LEU A 126 -9.83 9.68 -11.27
CA LEU A 126 -9.49 9.57 -9.86
C LEU A 126 -8.07 10.11 -9.59
N LEU A 127 -7.09 9.72 -10.41
CA LEU A 127 -5.72 10.23 -10.33
C LEU A 127 -5.64 11.75 -10.54
N ALA A 128 -6.43 12.31 -11.44
CA ALA A 128 -6.53 13.75 -11.65
C ALA A 128 -7.06 14.46 -10.40
N SER A 129 -8.12 13.93 -9.79
CA SER A 129 -8.69 14.46 -8.54
C SER A 129 -7.69 14.36 -7.38
N LEU A 130 -6.94 13.25 -7.30
CA LEU A 130 -5.89 13.05 -6.29
C LEU A 130 -4.76 14.07 -6.44
N ARG A 131 -4.31 14.33 -7.68
CA ARG A 131 -3.32 15.36 -7.99
C ARG A 131 -3.78 16.72 -7.52
N GLU A 132 -4.99 17.13 -7.89
CA GLU A 132 -5.55 18.43 -7.51
C GLU A 132 -5.66 18.62 -5.99
N GLU A 133 -6.12 17.58 -5.28
CA GLU A 133 -6.27 17.64 -3.83
C GLU A 133 -4.91 17.67 -3.12
N LEU A 134 -3.93 16.86 -3.55
CA LEU A 134 -2.59 16.84 -2.94
C LEU A 134 -1.84 18.17 -3.13
N LEU A 135 -1.88 18.75 -4.34
CA LEU A 135 -1.20 20.01 -4.64
C LEU A 135 -1.68 21.22 -3.80
N ARG A 136 -2.80 21.08 -3.07
CA ARG A 136 -3.27 22.10 -2.10
C ARG A 136 -2.53 22.04 -0.77
N TYR A 137 -1.90 20.92 -0.43
CA TYR A 137 -1.34 20.68 0.91
C TYR A 137 0.15 20.35 0.93
N ILE A 138 0.71 19.90 -0.19
CA ILE A 138 2.13 19.53 -0.29
C ILE A 138 2.85 20.37 -1.33
N SER A 139 4.16 20.55 -1.15
CA SER A 139 4.98 21.34 -2.06
C SER A 139 5.13 20.64 -3.43
N PRO A 140 5.42 21.36 -4.53
CA PRO A 140 5.73 20.74 -5.82
C PRO A 140 6.88 19.72 -5.74
N ALA A 141 7.90 19.98 -4.90
CA ALA A 141 9.00 19.04 -4.68
C ALA A 141 8.52 17.75 -3.99
N SER A 142 7.73 17.88 -2.91
CA SER A 142 7.11 16.74 -2.21
C SER A 142 6.17 15.94 -3.11
N TYR A 143 5.39 16.63 -3.96
CA TYR A 143 4.53 16.00 -4.95
C TYR A 143 5.35 15.24 -6.00
N GLY A 144 6.46 15.80 -6.48
CA GLY A 144 7.39 15.11 -7.38
C GLY A 144 7.93 13.81 -6.78
N ARG A 145 8.33 13.83 -5.50
CA ARG A 145 8.76 12.62 -4.78
C ARG A 145 7.62 11.60 -4.65
N PHE A 146 6.39 12.06 -4.37
CA PHE A 146 5.21 11.18 -4.33
C PHE A 146 4.98 10.47 -5.67
N VAL A 147 5.04 11.20 -6.80
CA VAL A 147 4.90 10.61 -8.14
C VAL A 147 6.00 9.59 -8.43
N ALA A 148 7.24 9.87 -8.02
CA ALA A 148 8.34 8.92 -8.15
C ALA A 148 8.10 7.62 -7.33
N MET A 149 7.43 7.71 -6.18
CA MET A 149 7.06 6.52 -5.40
C MET A 149 5.92 5.72 -6.06
N ILE A 150 5.00 6.37 -6.76
CA ILE A 150 3.99 5.69 -7.58
C ILE A 150 4.65 4.96 -8.76
N GLU A 151 5.61 5.61 -9.45
CA GLU A 151 6.40 4.99 -10.52
C GLU A 151 7.19 3.77 -10.01
N ARG A 152 7.81 3.88 -8.82
CA ARG A 152 8.46 2.77 -8.14
C ARG A 152 7.50 1.59 -7.91
N TYR A 153 6.28 1.87 -7.47
CA TYR A 153 5.26 0.84 -7.30
C TYR A 153 4.90 0.11 -8.59
N PHE A 154 4.68 0.84 -9.69
CA PHE A 154 4.43 0.24 -11.00
C PHE A 154 5.58 -0.66 -11.48
N ASN A 155 6.83 -0.25 -11.24
CA ASN A 155 7.99 -1.06 -11.59
C ASN A 155 8.07 -2.36 -10.76
N GLY A 156 7.60 -2.34 -9.51
CA GLY A 156 7.43 -3.55 -8.69
C GLY A 156 6.38 -4.49 -9.27
N LEU A 157 5.20 -3.96 -9.62
CA LEU A 157 4.11 -4.73 -10.22
C LEU A 157 4.51 -5.41 -11.53
N GLU A 158 5.30 -4.74 -12.37
CA GLU A 158 5.76 -5.31 -13.65
C GLU A 158 6.56 -6.60 -13.43
N LYS A 159 7.40 -6.60 -12.40
CA LYS A 159 8.16 -7.78 -11.99
C LYS A 159 7.25 -8.87 -11.42
N GLU A 160 6.32 -8.52 -10.54
CA GLU A 160 5.35 -9.49 -9.98
C GLU A 160 4.55 -10.18 -11.08
N LEU A 161 4.00 -9.42 -12.04
CA LEU A 161 3.20 -9.96 -13.14
C LEU A 161 4.02 -10.90 -14.03
N THR A 162 5.31 -10.62 -14.21
CA THR A 162 6.22 -11.52 -14.96
C THR A 162 6.33 -12.87 -14.24
N TYR A 163 6.61 -12.86 -12.93
CA TYR A 163 6.69 -14.09 -12.12
C TYR A 163 5.36 -14.85 -12.06
N LYS A 164 4.25 -14.13 -11.95
CA LYS A 164 2.90 -14.68 -12.00
C LYS A 164 2.63 -15.38 -13.34
N ALA A 165 2.94 -14.72 -14.46
CA ALA A 165 2.72 -15.25 -15.80
C ALA A 165 3.60 -16.47 -16.13
N GLU A 166 4.84 -16.50 -15.61
CA GLU A 166 5.77 -17.61 -15.78
C GLU A 166 5.52 -18.78 -14.81
N HIS A 167 4.62 -18.61 -13.83
CA HIS A 167 4.41 -19.56 -12.73
C HIS A 167 5.71 -19.96 -12.03
N ARG A 168 6.59 -18.98 -11.82
CA ARG A 168 7.94 -19.19 -11.30
C ARG A 168 8.09 -18.55 -9.94
N TYR A 169 8.83 -19.19 -9.04
CA TYR A 169 9.22 -18.57 -7.78
C TYR A 169 10.56 -17.82 -7.95
N PRO A 170 10.66 -16.54 -7.56
CA PRO A 170 11.92 -15.82 -7.47
C PRO A 170 12.84 -16.40 -6.37
N GLY A 171 14.08 -15.93 -6.32
CA GLY A 171 14.91 -16.08 -5.11
C GLY A 171 14.32 -15.28 -3.93
N ILE A 172 14.68 -15.63 -2.69
CA ILE A 172 14.12 -14.95 -1.49
C ILE A 172 14.44 -13.45 -1.49
N ASP A 173 15.70 -13.06 -1.72
CA ASP A 173 16.11 -11.65 -1.72
C ASP A 173 15.49 -10.87 -2.89
N GLU A 174 15.32 -11.54 -4.03
CA GLU A 174 14.65 -10.97 -5.20
C GLU A 174 13.16 -10.76 -4.93
N CYS A 175 12.49 -11.73 -4.28
CA CYS A 175 11.11 -11.61 -3.84
C CYS A 175 10.93 -10.41 -2.93
N LEU A 176 11.81 -10.26 -1.93
CA LEU A 176 11.79 -9.10 -1.03
C LEU A 176 11.91 -7.77 -1.80
N ALA A 177 12.85 -7.69 -2.75
CA ALA A 177 13.07 -6.47 -3.52
C ALA A 177 11.88 -6.12 -4.42
N ILE A 178 11.27 -7.13 -5.06
CA ILE A 178 10.05 -6.95 -5.87
C ILE A 178 8.90 -6.48 -4.98
N ARG A 179 8.67 -7.19 -3.88
CA ARG A 179 7.57 -6.94 -2.95
C ARG A 179 7.69 -5.61 -2.21
N GLU A 180 8.90 -5.18 -1.90
CA GLU A 180 9.16 -3.88 -1.29
C GLU A 180 8.63 -2.73 -2.19
N ASP A 181 8.73 -2.88 -3.51
CA ASP A 181 8.26 -1.91 -4.48
C ASP A 181 6.74 -2.07 -4.73
N SER A 182 6.25 -3.30 -4.90
CA SER A 182 4.84 -3.57 -5.26
C SER A 182 3.84 -3.50 -4.10
N LEU A 183 4.28 -3.45 -2.83
CA LEU A 183 3.37 -3.29 -1.69
C LEU A 183 2.63 -1.94 -1.67
N CYS A 184 3.14 -0.94 -2.40
CA CYS A 184 2.61 0.43 -2.47
C CYS A 184 2.64 1.21 -1.13
N LEU A 185 3.57 0.89 -0.21
CA LEU A 185 3.70 1.64 1.04
C LEU A 185 4.43 2.99 0.87
N TYR A 186 5.44 3.03 0.00
CA TYR A 186 6.29 4.21 -0.21
C TYR A 186 5.53 5.51 -0.53
N PRO A 187 4.50 5.50 -1.41
CA PRO A 187 3.68 6.70 -1.66
C PRO A 187 3.08 7.29 -0.37
N PHE A 188 2.61 6.44 0.56
CA PHE A 188 2.05 6.91 1.83
C PHE A 188 3.13 7.41 2.78
N LEU A 189 4.30 6.76 2.86
CA LEU A 189 5.43 7.26 3.65
C LEU A 189 5.94 8.61 3.14
N GLN A 190 5.85 8.87 1.84
CA GLN A 190 6.22 10.16 1.27
C GLN A 190 5.24 11.27 1.63
N LEU A 191 3.99 10.91 1.95
CA LEU A 191 2.94 11.84 2.35
C LEU A 191 2.92 12.14 3.85
N THR A 192 3.88 11.67 4.67
CA THR A 192 3.91 11.95 6.12
C THR A 192 3.86 13.45 6.47
N GLU A 193 4.26 14.35 5.57
CA GLU A 193 4.06 15.80 5.73
C GLU A 193 2.60 16.25 5.83
N ILE A 194 1.65 15.42 5.38
CA ILE A 194 0.21 15.65 5.56
C ILE A 194 -0.17 15.69 7.05
N ASP A 195 0.39 14.78 7.87
CA ASP A 195 0.21 14.78 9.32
C ASP A 195 1.05 15.85 10.00
N THR A 196 2.35 15.89 9.67
CA THR A 196 3.31 16.72 10.43
C THR A 196 3.20 18.20 10.08
N GLY A 197 2.69 18.52 8.88
CA GLY A 197 2.69 19.86 8.31
C GLY A 197 4.07 20.43 7.99
N ILE A 198 5.11 19.59 8.03
CA ILE A 198 6.49 19.99 7.79
C ILE A 198 7.01 19.25 6.54
N ALA A 199 7.38 20.02 5.52
CA ALA A 199 8.11 19.50 4.38
C ALA A 199 9.60 19.39 4.74
N LEU A 200 10.15 18.17 4.67
CA LEU A 200 11.59 17.94 4.86
C LEU A 200 12.36 18.29 3.57
N PRO A 201 13.59 18.82 3.69
CA PRO A 201 14.49 19.03 2.55
C PRO A 201 14.86 17.73 1.83
N ASP A 202 15.25 17.85 0.57
CA ASP A 202 15.63 16.71 -0.28
C ASP A 202 16.84 15.96 0.29
N GLU A 203 17.80 16.66 0.90
CA GLU A 203 18.99 16.06 1.50
C GLU A 203 18.64 15.11 2.64
N ILE A 204 17.53 15.36 3.34
CA ILE A 204 17.04 14.48 4.42
C ILE A 204 16.35 13.26 3.83
N HIS A 205 15.55 13.42 2.78
CA HIS A 205 14.94 12.31 2.04
C HIS A 205 16.01 11.38 1.43
N GLU A 206 17.12 11.95 0.96
CA GLU A 206 18.24 11.22 0.39
C GLU A 206 19.18 10.62 1.43
N HIS A 207 19.04 11.00 2.71
CA HIS A 207 19.92 10.52 3.78
C HIS A 207 19.79 9.00 3.97
N PRO A 208 20.92 8.25 4.00
CA PRO A 208 20.90 6.78 4.09
C PRO A 208 20.08 6.21 5.26
N SER A 209 20.15 6.86 6.43
CA SER A 209 19.36 6.44 7.60
C SER A 209 17.86 6.50 7.36
N LEU A 210 17.35 7.53 6.67
CA LEU A 210 15.92 7.67 6.42
C LEU A 210 15.45 6.66 5.36
N LYS A 211 16.22 6.50 4.28
CA LYS A 211 15.97 5.46 3.26
C LYS A 211 15.95 4.06 3.87
N ARG A 212 16.88 3.74 4.77
CA ARG A 212 16.91 2.44 5.43
C ARG A 212 15.70 2.24 6.34
N LEU A 213 15.28 3.25 7.09
CA LEU A 213 14.06 3.19 7.91
C LEU A 213 12.80 2.96 7.05
N GLN A 214 12.68 3.62 5.90
CA GLN A 214 11.57 3.39 4.96
C GLN A 214 11.57 1.96 4.39
N ALA A 215 12.74 1.45 3.98
CA ALA A 215 12.88 0.08 3.47
C ALA A 215 12.52 -0.95 4.54
N LEU A 216 12.97 -0.77 5.78
CA LEU A 216 12.60 -1.62 6.91
C LEU A 216 11.10 -1.57 7.21
N ALA A 217 10.48 -0.38 7.14
CA ALA A 217 9.02 -0.25 7.30
C ALA A 217 8.25 -0.99 6.20
N SER A 218 8.66 -0.85 4.93
CA SER A 218 8.05 -1.58 3.81
C SER A 218 8.19 -3.09 3.98
N ARG A 219 9.40 -3.59 4.30
CA ARG A 219 9.66 -5.01 4.54
C ARG A 219 8.86 -5.58 5.70
N MET A 220 8.78 -4.88 6.84
CA MET A 220 7.97 -5.35 7.98
C MET A 220 6.48 -5.45 7.64
N MET A 221 5.95 -4.47 6.90
CA MET A 221 4.56 -4.50 6.45
C MET A 221 4.30 -5.62 5.44
N LEU A 222 5.23 -5.82 4.52
CA LEU A 222 5.24 -6.93 3.56
C LEU A 222 5.17 -8.28 4.27
N LEU A 223 6.09 -8.56 5.19
CA LEU A 223 6.19 -9.86 5.89
C LEU A 223 4.87 -10.20 6.59
N TYR A 224 4.29 -9.20 7.26
CA TYR A 224 2.96 -9.34 7.85
C TYR A 224 1.87 -9.58 6.79
N ASN A 225 1.90 -8.82 5.69
CA ASN A 225 0.90 -8.92 4.62
C ASN A 225 0.94 -10.28 3.94
N ASP A 226 2.11 -10.83 3.63
CA ASP A 226 2.24 -12.09 2.89
C ASP A 226 1.74 -13.29 3.69
N VAL A 227 1.88 -13.28 5.03
CA VAL A 227 1.21 -14.28 5.88
C VAL A 227 -0.32 -14.07 5.87
N GLN A 228 -0.77 -12.83 5.87
CA GLN A 228 -2.18 -12.47 5.93
C GLN A 228 -2.92 -12.74 4.61
N SER A 229 -2.29 -12.50 3.46
CA SER A 229 -2.88 -12.60 2.13
C SER A 229 -2.82 -14.01 1.53
N LEU A 230 -2.18 -14.99 2.20
CA LEU A 230 -1.99 -16.35 1.67
C LEU A 230 -3.21 -16.95 0.96
N ILE A 231 -4.39 -16.85 1.57
CA ILE A 231 -5.62 -17.40 0.99
C ILE A 231 -6.01 -16.65 -0.29
N LYS A 232 -5.90 -15.30 -0.30
CA LYS A 232 -6.11 -14.48 -1.49
C LYS A 232 -5.12 -14.91 -2.58
N ASP A 233 -3.84 -14.98 -2.24
CA ASP A 233 -2.76 -15.20 -3.20
C ASP A 233 -2.82 -16.60 -3.82
N GLN A 234 -3.29 -17.61 -3.07
CA GLN A 234 -3.59 -18.94 -3.61
C GLN A 234 -4.74 -18.94 -4.61
N LEU A 235 -5.75 -18.09 -4.41
CA LEU A 235 -6.94 -18.01 -5.26
C LEU A 235 -6.72 -17.14 -6.51
N THR A 236 -5.82 -16.16 -6.45
CA THR A 236 -5.56 -15.22 -7.56
C THR A 236 -4.30 -15.56 -8.37
N GLY A 237 -3.52 -16.56 -7.94
CA GLY A 237 -2.23 -16.88 -8.53
C GLY A 237 -1.07 -16.01 -8.02
N GLY A 238 -1.32 -15.14 -7.02
CA GLY A 238 -0.28 -14.37 -6.33
C GLY A 238 0.71 -15.21 -5.51
N VAL A 239 0.45 -16.51 -5.38
CA VAL A 239 1.29 -17.49 -4.65
C VAL A 239 2.76 -17.46 -5.06
N TYR A 240 3.07 -17.11 -6.31
CA TYR A 240 4.43 -17.14 -6.88
C TYR A 240 5.35 -16.02 -6.39
N TYR A 241 4.79 -14.92 -5.89
CA TYR A 241 5.54 -13.80 -5.30
C TYR A 241 5.17 -13.55 -3.83
N ASN A 242 4.43 -14.46 -3.21
CA ASN A 242 4.21 -14.48 -1.77
C ASN A 242 5.45 -15.05 -1.07
N LEU A 243 6.07 -14.26 -0.17
CA LEU A 243 7.36 -14.59 0.43
C LEU A 243 7.34 -15.91 1.21
N VAL A 244 6.26 -16.21 1.95
CA VAL A 244 6.15 -17.47 2.71
C VAL A 244 6.25 -18.66 1.75
N LYS A 245 5.57 -18.58 0.61
CA LYS A 245 5.57 -19.63 -0.41
C LYS A 245 6.89 -19.71 -1.17
N VAL A 246 7.54 -18.57 -1.41
CA VAL A 246 8.90 -18.52 -1.95
C VAL A 246 9.90 -19.17 -0.99
N ILE A 247 9.84 -18.89 0.31
CA ILE A 247 10.69 -19.51 1.33
C ILE A 247 10.48 -21.03 1.36
N GLU A 248 9.22 -21.47 1.35
CA GLU A 248 8.84 -22.89 1.33
C GLU A 248 9.48 -23.60 0.12
N TYR A 249 9.34 -23.01 -1.07
CA TYR A 249 9.90 -23.54 -2.31
C TYR A 249 11.43 -23.54 -2.33
N GLN A 250 12.05 -22.39 -2.04
CA GLN A 250 13.51 -22.20 -2.15
C GLN A 250 14.30 -23.00 -1.11
N LYS A 251 13.75 -23.17 0.11
CA LYS A 251 14.41 -23.90 1.19
C LYS A 251 13.94 -25.35 1.33
N GLY A 252 12.88 -25.76 0.63
CA GLY A 252 12.30 -27.11 0.74
C GLY A 252 11.78 -27.43 2.15
N VAL A 253 11.27 -26.42 2.86
CA VAL A 253 10.81 -26.53 4.24
C VAL A 253 9.29 -26.64 4.31
N SER A 254 8.73 -27.01 5.47
CA SER A 254 7.27 -26.99 5.64
C SER A 254 6.73 -25.57 5.69
N PHE A 255 5.42 -25.41 5.45
CA PHE A 255 4.73 -24.13 5.60
C PHE A 255 4.94 -23.50 6.99
N GLU A 256 4.94 -24.30 8.04
CA GLU A 256 5.19 -23.86 9.42
C GLU A 256 6.60 -23.29 9.59
N ALA A 257 7.60 -23.97 9.00
CA ALA A 257 8.98 -23.52 9.04
C ALA A 257 9.20 -22.26 8.18
N ALA A 258 8.49 -22.14 7.04
CA ALA A 258 8.50 -20.94 6.22
C ALA A 258 7.89 -19.73 6.96
N CYS A 259 6.73 -19.90 7.60
CA CYS A 259 6.13 -18.88 8.47
C CYS A 259 7.08 -18.48 9.62
N ALA A 260 7.77 -19.45 10.24
CA ALA A 260 8.72 -19.15 11.31
C ALA A 260 9.92 -18.33 10.82
N GLU A 261 10.40 -18.60 9.60
CA GLU A 261 11.47 -17.83 8.97
C GLU A 261 11.03 -16.42 8.61
N ASP A 262 9.83 -16.25 8.05
CA ASP A 262 9.23 -14.94 7.77
C ASP A 262 9.14 -14.07 9.03
N ILE A 263 8.65 -14.64 10.13
CA ILE A 263 8.58 -13.98 11.45
C ILE A 263 9.99 -13.64 11.99
N ARG A 264 10.98 -14.53 11.79
CA ARG A 264 12.37 -14.26 12.20
C ARG A 264 12.90 -13.04 11.45
N MET A 265 12.70 -12.97 10.13
CA MET A 265 13.11 -11.83 9.30
C MET A 265 12.41 -10.54 9.74
N HIS A 266 11.11 -10.59 10.03
CA HIS A 266 10.37 -9.44 10.55
C HIS A 266 10.96 -8.92 11.86
N ASN A 267 11.28 -9.82 12.79
CA ASN A 267 11.81 -9.44 14.11
C ASN A 267 13.23 -8.88 14.03
N GLU A 268 14.03 -9.32 13.06
CA GLU A 268 15.34 -8.73 12.76
C GLU A 268 15.21 -7.33 12.18
N ASP A 269 14.31 -7.14 11.21
CA ASP A 269 14.03 -5.83 10.63
C ASP A 269 13.50 -4.84 11.69
N LEU A 270 12.61 -5.29 12.59
CA LEU A 270 12.12 -4.48 13.71
C LEU A 270 13.24 -4.10 14.68
N LYS A 271 14.13 -5.04 15.01
CA LYS A 271 15.28 -4.76 15.89
C LYS A 271 16.20 -3.70 15.28
N GLU A 272 16.47 -3.79 13.98
CA GLU A 272 17.26 -2.78 13.26
C GLU A 272 16.54 -1.43 13.22
N PHE A 273 15.24 -1.42 12.91
CA PHE A 273 14.43 -0.20 12.86
C PHE A 273 14.46 0.55 14.20
N LEU A 274 14.26 -0.16 15.32
CA LEU A 274 14.32 0.41 16.66
C LEU A 274 15.72 0.93 17.01
N MET A 275 16.78 0.26 16.53
CA MET A 275 18.14 0.72 16.73
C MET A 275 18.39 2.03 15.97
N LEU A 276 18.01 2.11 14.69
CA LEU A 276 18.16 3.31 13.87
C LEU A 276 17.30 4.48 14.40
N GLN A 277 16.06 4.21 14.80
CA GLN A 277 15.17 5.21 15.39
C GLN A 277 15.75 5.83 16.66
N ARG A 278 16.44 5.04 17.50
CA ARG A 278 17.08 5.52 18.74
C ARG A 278 18.39 6.25 18.50
N ASN A 279 19.06 5.96 17.40
CA ASN A 279 20.40 6.46 17.07
C ASN A 279 20.37 7.24 15.74
N LEU A 280 19.37 8.11 15.58
CA LEU A 280 19.31 8.98 14.42
C LEU A 280 20.53 9.92 14.38
N PRO A 281 21.09 10.17 13.18
CA PRO A 281 22.07 11.23 13.00
C PRO A 281 21.57 12.58 13.50
N ASP A 282 22.49 13.48 13.77
CA ASP A 282 22.14 14.89 13.99
C ASP A 282 21.77 15.52 12.64
N PHE A 283 20.52 15.99 12.55
CA PHE A 283 20.00 16.69 11.37
C PHE A 283 19.92 18.22 11.60
N GLY A 284 20.61 18.73 12.61
CA GLY A 284 20.64 20.15 12.94
C GLY A 284 19.24 20.69 13.27
N GLU A 285 18.86 21.80 12.65
CA GLU A 285 17.54 22.41 12.85
C GLU A 285 16.36 21.50 12.48
N TRP A 286 16.60 20.50 11.62
CA TRP A 286 15.59 19.54 11.17
C TRP A 286 15.45 18.33 12.08
N HIS A 287 16.29 18.16 13.10
CA HIS A 287 16.34 16.95 13.92
C HIS A 287 14.98 16.59 14.53
N SER A 288 14.29 17.55 15.14
CA SER A 288 12.95 17.32 15.71
C SER A 288 11.92 16.88 14.66
N ALA A 289 11.98 17.46 13.45
CA ALA A 289 11.07 17.10 12.36
C ALA A 289 11.35 15.68 11.86
N VAL A 290 12.63 15.28 11.76
CA VAL A 290 13.00 13.91 11.38
C VAL A 290 12.59 12.89 12.44
N VAL A 291 12.82 13.18 13.71
CA VAL A 291 12.34 12.32 14.83
C VAL A 291 10.83 12.11 14.73
N ASN A 292 10.08 13.19 14.49
CA ASN A 292 8.64 13.11 14.31
C ASN A 292 8.25 12.28 13.07
N TRP A 293 8.91 12.52 11.94
CA TRP A 293 8.68 11.77 10.70
C TRP A 293 8.86 10.25 10.91
N VAL A 294 9.95 9.85 11.56
CA VAL A 294 10.23 8.43 11.88
C VAL A 294 9.21 7.87 12.88
N HIS A 295 8.71 8.69 13.79
CA HIS A 295 7.61 8.30 14.69
C HIS A 295 6.33 7.96 13.90
N TYR A 296 5.93 8.79 12.93
CA TYR A 296 4.76 8.50 12.08
C TYR A 296 4.95 7.24 11.22
N MET A 297 6.16 6.98 10.69
CA MET A 297 6.43 5.69 10.02
C MET A 297 6.14 4.50 10.95
N SER A 298 6.50 4.62 12.23
CA SER A 298 6.30 3.56 13.23
C SER A 298 4.80 3.34 13.52
N ILE A 299 4.03 4.43 13.56
CA ILE A 299 2.57 4.36 13.75
C ILE A 299 1.92 3.61 12.60
N THR A 300 2.31 3.88 11.35
CA THR A 300 1.78 3.21 10.15
C THR A 300 1.87 1.68 10.23
N LEU A 301 2.99 1.14 10.76
CA LEU A 301 3.17 -0.31 10.95
C LEU A 301 2.14 -0.91 11.92
N SER A 302 1.99 -0.29 13.09
CA SER A 302 1.04 -0.76 14.10
C SER A 302 -0.42 -0.52 13.69
N GLY A 303 -0.66 0.57 12.97
CA GLY A 303 -1.95 0.95 12.41
C GLY A 303 -2.43 -0.06 11.37
N TRP A 304 -1.56 -0.44 10.43
CA TRP A 304 -1.86 -1.49 9.46
C TRP A 304 -2.23 -2.81 10.15
N LYS A 305 -1.39 -3.28 11.08
CA LYS A 305 -1.68 -4.51 11.82
C LYS A 305 -3.02 -4.43 12.56
N ALA A 306 -3.32 -3.31 13.20
CA ALA A 306 -4.56 -3.15 13.96
C ALA A 306 -5.81 -3.18 13.07
N VAL A 307 -5.80 -2.48 11.94
CA VAL A 307 -6.97 -2.39 11.06
C VAL A 307 -7.14 -3.64 10.21
N SER A 308 -6.06 -4.19 9.66
CA SER A 308 -6.14 -5.28 8.69
C SER A 308 -6.47 -6.63 9.33
N PHE A 309 -6.09 -6.86 10.60
CA PHE A 309 -6.25 -8.14 11.29
C PHE A 309 -7.68 -8.72 11.25
N ASN A 310 -8.70 -7.86 11.29
CA ASN A 310 -10.11 -8.28 11.24
C ASN A 310 -10.80 -7.97 9.91
N MET A 311 -10.09 -7.51 8.89
CA MET A 311 -10.70 -7.20 7.60
C MET A 311 -11.20 -8.46 6.89
N ALA A 312 -12.44 -8.42 6.41
CA ALA A 312 -12.98 -9.50 5.59
C ALA A 312 -12.14 -9.72 4.32
N ARG A 313 -11.54 -8.64 3.77
CA ARG A 313 -10.63 -8.67 2.61
C ARG A 313 -9.57 -9.76 2.69
N TYR A 314 -9.03 -10.05 3.87
CA TYR A 314 -7.98 -11.04 4.06
C TYR A 314 -8.46 -12.31 4.78
N ASN A 315 -9.56 -12.22 5.53
CA ASN A 315 -10.04 -13.31 6.37
C ASN A 315 -11.08 -14.22 5.70
N THR A 316 -11.57 -13.89 4.49
CA THR A 316 -12.53 -14.72 3.77
C THR A 316 -12.22 -14.82 2.27
N ALA A 317 -12.53 -15.96 1.66
CA ALA A 317 -12.45 -16.15 0.20
C ALA A 317 -13.40 -15.23 -0.58
N THR A 318 -14.40 -14.66 0.09
CA THR A 318 -15.36 -13.70 -0.47
C THR A 318 -14.99 -12.24 -0.18
N GLY A 319 -13.82 -11.98 0.41
CA GLY A 319 -13.37 -10.69 0.94
C GLY A 319 -12.80 -9.72 -0.09
N PHE A 320 -12.27 -10.22 -1.21
CA PHE A 320 -11.74 -9.47 -2.38
C PHE A 320 -12.55 -9.86 -3.64
N PRO A 321 -12.86 -8.94 -4.58
CA PRO A 321 -13.70 -9.26 -5.74
C PRO A 321 -13.17 -10.52 -6.45
N SER A 322 -14.02 -11.48 -6.81
CA SER A 322 -13.49 -12.69 -7.48
C SER A 322 -13.06 -12.36 -8.90
N VAL A 323 -11.97 -12.99 -9.34
CA VAL A 323 -11.42 -12.90 -10.70
C VAL A 323 -12.52 -13.11 -11.77
N GLU A 324 -13.39 -14.11 -11.55
CA GLU A 324 -14.52 -14.41 -12.45
C GLU A 324 -15.61 -13.32 -12.46
N THR A 325 -15.85 -12.62 -11.34
CA THR A 325 -16.82 -11.51 -11.29
C THR A 325 -16.30 -10.28 -12.02
N ILE A 326 -14.97 -10.15 -12.17
CA ILE A 326 -14.36 -9.07 -12.96
C ILE A 326 -14.38 -9.41 -14.47
N LYS A 327 -14.18 -10.68 -14.85
CA LYS A 327 -14.15 -11.13 -16.26
C LYS A 327 -15.50 -11.15 -17.01
N GLN A 328 -16.63 -11.29 -16.32
CA GLN A 328 -17.93 -11.48 -17.00
C GLN A 328 -18.55 -10.22 -17.63
N GLY A 329 -17.85 -9.07 -17.64
CA GLY A 329 -18.44 -7.80 -18.09
C GLY A 329 -17.51 -6.82 -18.79
N ALA A 330 -16.32 -7.24 -19.26
CA ALA A 330 -15.49 -6.35 -20.07
C ALA A 330 -16.17 -6.12 -21.45
N PRO A 331 -16.48 -4.88 -21.86
CA PRO A 331 -16.87 -4.62 -23.24
C PRO A 331 -15.67 -4.95 -24.14
N THR A 332 -15.92 -5.75 -25.17
CA THR A 332 -15.00 -6.01 -26.29
C THR A 332 -14.59 -4.73 -27.01
#